data_AF-A0A4Y1ZZ26-F1
#
_entry.id   AF-A0A4Y1ZZ26-F1
#
_cell.length_a   1.000
_cell.length_b   1.000
_cell.length_c   1.000
_cell.angle_alpha   90.00
_cell.angle_beta   90.00
_cell.angle_gamma   90.00
#
_symmetry.space_group_name_H-M   'P 1'
#
loop_
_entity.id
_entity.type
_entity.pdbx_description
1 polymer ?
#
loop_
_entity_poly.entity_id
_entity_poly.type
_entity_poly.pdbx_seq_one_letter_code
_entity_poly.pdbx_strand_id
1 'polypeptide(L)'
;MISGHAYSKALRAHLLTFVVLYGKLLENSLQELNEETKCIIRYAIHELIATNKTSIEDLKGNIHIKQLLDIVEEAAENGNFSRTAQLWLQYIEQVKFILLYIQADRVGDWELHLYCIKSMMP
;
A
#
# COMPACT_ATOMS: atom_id res chain seq x y z
N MET A 1 -9.45 9.64 -20.87
CA MET A 1 -8.63 9.99 -19.69
C MET A 1 -9.37 11.02 -18.86
N ILE A 2 -9.74 10.72 -17.61
CA ILE A 2 -10.22 11.75 -16.68
C ILE A 2 -9.02 12.65 -16.39
N SER A 3 -9.09 13.90 -16.82
CA SER A 3 -7.97 14.83 -16.76
C SER A 3 -8.45 16.20 -16.26
N GLY A 4 -7.50 17.07 -15.96
CA GLY A 4 -7.78 18.44 -15.52
C GLY A 4 -7.45 18.69 -14.06
N HIS A 5 -7.43 19.98 -13.71
CA HIS A 5 -6.93 20.46 -12.43
C HIS A 5 -7.70 19.90 -11.23
N ALA A 6 -9.04 19.84 -11.33
CA ALA A 6 -9.90 19.32 -10.27
C ALA A 6 -9.63 17.83 -9.99
N TYR A 7 -9.52 17.02 -11.05
CA TYR A 7 -9.18 15.61 -10.94
C TYR A 7 -7.81 15.40 -10.29
N SER A 8 -6.77 16.09 -10.77
CA SER A 8 -5.42 15.99 -10.21
C SER A 8 -5.35 16.41 -8.74
N LYS A 9 -6.15 17.40 -8.34
CA LYS A 9 -6.27 17.84 -6.95
C LYS A 9 -6.93 16.77 -6.08
N ALA A 10 -8.05 16.19 -6.54
CA ALA A 10 -8.73 15.12 -5.83
C ALA A 10 -7.85 13.88 -5.69
N LEU A 11 -7.22 13.41 -6.77
CA LEU A 11 -6.31 12.28 -6.76
C LEU A 11 -5.18 12.48 -5.74
N ARG A 12 -4.54 13.66 -5.74
CA ARG A 12 -3.48 13.98 -4.76
C ARG A 12 -3.99 13.88 -3.32
N ALA A 13 -5.21 14.34 -3.03
CA ALA A 13 -5.78 14.22 -1.69
C ALA A 13 -5.93 12.74 -1.29
N HIS A 14 -6.49 11.90 -2.17
CA HIS A 14 -6.62 10.46 -1.90
C HIS A 14 -5.27 9.77 -1.65
N LEU A 15 -4.26 10.09 -2.47
CA LEU A 15 -2.91 9.53 -2.31
C LEU A 15 -2.25 9.98 -1.00
N LEU A 16 -2.42 11.23 -0.59
CA LEU A 16 -1.90 11.71 0.69
C LEU A 16 -2.59 11.03 1.87
N THR A 17 -3.91 10.91 1.84
CA THR A 17 -4.67 10.17 2.87
C THR A 17 -4.22 8.72 2.94
N PHE A 18 -4.04 8.06 1.80
CA PHE A 18 -3.54 6.69 1.71
C PHE A 18 -2.17 6.53 2.36
N VAL A 19 -1.21 7.42 2.06
CA VAL A 19 0.15 7.37 2.65
C VAL A 19 0.10 7.52 4.16
N VAL A 20 -0.72 8.44 4.68
CA VAL A 20 -0.86 8.65 6.13
C VAL A 20 -1.47 7.43 6.82
N LEU A 21 -2.53 6.85 6.24
CA LEU A 21 -3.18 5.66 6.81
C LEU A 21 -2.25 4.44 6.80
N TYR A 22 -1.54 4.22 5.69
CA TYR A 22 -0.54 3.16 5.60
C TYR A 22 0.61 3.36 6.58
N GLY A 23 1.09 4.60 6.71
CA GLY A 23 2.13 4.94 7.69
C GLY A 23 1.70 4.59 9.11
N LYS A 24 0.45 4.90 9.48
CA LYS A 24 -0.09 4.58 10.80
C LYS A 24 -0.26 3.06 11.03
N LEU A 25 -0.72 2.34 10.01
CA LEU A 25 -0.85 0.87 10.08
C LEU A 25 0.52 0.18 10.22
N LEU A 26 1.50 0.64 9.43
CA LEU A 26 2.87 0.16 9.51
C LEU A 26 3.53 0.52 10.84
N GLU A 27 3.33 1.74 11.36
CA GLU A 27 3.83 2.12 12.69
C GLU A 27 3.32 1.17 13.77
N ASN A 28 2.03 0.81 13.74
CA ASN A 28 1.46 -0.16 14.66
C ASN A 28 2.09 -1.55 14.51
N SER A 29 2.21 -2.04 13.27
CA SER A 29 2.80 -3.35 12.98
C SER A 29 4.28 -3.42 13.36
N LEU A 30 5.00 -2.30 13.21
CA LEU A 30 6.40 -2.20 13.60
C LEU A 30 6.56 -2.24 15.13
N GLN A 31 5.59 -1.81 15.95
CA GLN A 31 5.74 -1.84 17.42
C GLN A 31 6.02 -3.25 17.96
N GLU A 32 5.50 -4.28 17.29
CA GLU A 32 5.67 -5.69 17.66
C GLU A 32 7.06 -6.24 17.30
N LEU A 33 7.84 -5.52 16.49
CA LEU A 33 9.17 -5.92 16.03
C LEU A 33 10.29 -5.36 16.92
N ASN A 34 11.41 -6.08 16.97
CA ASN A 34 12.63 -5.60 17.64
C ASN A 34 13.28 -4.43 16.87
N GLU A 35 14.06 -3.60 17.57
CA GLU A 35 14.70 -2.42 16.97
C GLU A 35 15.67 -2.75 15.83
N GLU A 36 16.32 -3.91 15.89
CA GLU A 36 17.19 -4.39 14.82
C GLU A 36 16.42 -4.63 13.52
N THR A 37 15.31 -5.36 13.58
CA THR A 37 14.44 -5.66 12.44
C THR A 37 13.84 -4.37 11.88
N LYS A 38 13.42 -3.43 12.75
CA LYS A 38 12.95 -2.09 12.31
C LYS A 38 14.01 -1.35 11.51
N CYS A 39 15.26 -1.35 11.97
CA CYS A 39 16.37 -0.71 11.26
C CYS A 39 16.62 -1.34 9.89
N ILE A 40 16.60 -2.68 9.81
CA ILE A 40 16.79 -3.41 8.55
C ILE A 40 15.66 -3.10 7.56
N ILE A 41 14.40 -3.10 8.01
CA ILE A 41 13.24 -2.76 7.19
C ILE A 41 13.36 -1.32 6.68
N ARG A 42 13.68 -0.36 7.55
CA ARG A 42 13.87 1.05 7.16
C ARG A 42 14.97 1.23 6.13
N TYR A 43 16.09 0.54 6.31
CA TYR A 43 17.21 0.57 5.37
C TYR A 43 16.82 -0.03 4.02
N ALA A 44 16.15 -1.18 4.02
CA ALA A 44 15.70 -1.86 2.80
C ALA A 44 14.69 -0.99 2.00
N ILE A 45 13.73 -0.36 2.69
CA ILE A 45 12.77 0.56 2.06
C ILE A 45 13.49 1.81 1.52
N HIS A 46 14.47 2.34 2.25
CA HIS A 46 15.27 3.47 1.79
C HIS A 46 16.06 3.12 0.52
N GLU A 47 16.67 1.93 0.46
CA GLU A 47 17.42 1.49 -0.71
C GLU A 47 16.52 1.26 -1.95
N LEU A 48 15.26 0.85 -1.73
CA LEU A 48 14.28 0.76 -2.81
C LEU A 48 13.90 2.16 -3.34
N ILE A 49 13.52 3.07 -2.44
CA ILE A 49 12.87 4.33 -2.81
C ILE A 49 13.88 5.41 -3.21
N ALA A 50 14.98 5.54 -2.48
CA ALA A 50 15.92 6.66 -2.63
C ALA A 50 17.09 6.34 -3.56
N THR A 51 17.57 5.09 -3.55
CA THR A 51 18.79 4.71 -4.29
C THR A 51 18.53 3.75 -5.45
N ASN A 52 17.33 3.14 -5.52
CA ASN A 52 16.94 2.15 -6.52
C ASN A 52 17.96 1.00 -6.66
N LYS A 53 18.64 0.67 -5.57
CA LYS A 53 19.69 -0.37 -5.50
C LYS A 53 19.14 -1.75 -5.18
N THR A 54 17.94 -1.80 -4.63
CA THR A 54 17.20 -3.03 -4.35
C THR A 54 15.94 -3.04 -5.20
N SER A 55 15.62 -4.21 -5.76
CA SER A 55 14.38 -4.44 -6.48
C SER A 55 13.25 -4.85 -5.53
N ILE A 56 12.01 -4.88 -6.03
CA ILE A 56 10.87 -5.39 -5.28
C ILE A 56 11.03 -6.90 -5.04
N GLU A 57 11.65 -7.61 -5.98
CA GLU A 57 11.97 -9.03 -5.87
C GLU A 57 12.96 -9.29 -4.73
N ASP A 58 13.99 -8.46 -4.59
CA ASP A 58 14.98 -8.57 -3.50
C ASP A 58 14.33 -8.35 -2.12
N LEU A 59 13.37 -7.42 -2.04
CA LEU A 59 12.62 -7.17 -0.80
C LEU A 59 11.74 -8.35 -0.41
N LYS A 60 11.10 -9.03 -1.38
CA LYS A 60 10.30 -10.23 -1.10
C LYS A 60 11.16 -11.38 -0.56
N GLY A 61 12.44 -11.43 -0.93
CA GLY A 61 13.39 -12.41 -0.40
C GLY A 61 13.92 -12.09 1.00
N ASN A 62 13.69 -10.88 1.52
CA ASN A 62 14.20 -10.47 2.82
C ASN A 62 13.35 -11.03 3.97
N ILE A 63 13.98 -11.80 4.86
CA ILE A 63 13.33 -12.45 6.01
C ILE A 63 12.63 -11.42 6.92
N HIS A 64 13.20 -10.24 7.11
CA HIS A 64 12.63 -9.19 7.95
C HIS A 64 11.41 -8.52 7.31
N ILE A 65 11.42 -8.39 5.98
CA ILE A 65 10.24 -7.92 5.24
C ILE A 65 9.14 -8.98 5.30
N LYS A 66 9.48 -10.26 5.18
CA LYS A 66 8.53 -11.35 5.33
C LYS A 66 7.90 -11.36 6.74
N GLN A 67 8.71 -11.21 7.79
CA GLN A 67 8.20 -11.09 9.17
C GLN A 67 7.22 -9.93 9.33
N LEU A 68 7.49 -8.78 8.71
CA LEU A 68 6.54 -7.66 8.73
C LEU A 68 5.24 -8.01 7.98
N LEU A 69 5.33 -8.67 6.84
CA LEU A 69 4.15 -9.10 6.09
C LEU A 69 3.30 -10.09 6.89
N ASP A 70 3.94 -11.07 7.54
CA ASP A 70 3.26 -12.07 8.36
C ASP A 70 2.48 -11.40 9.52
N ILE A 71 3.05 -10.38 10.18
CA ILE A 71 2.36 -9.60 11.23
C ILE A 71 1.16 -8.84 10.67
N VAL A 72 1.32 -8.22 9.50
CA VAL A 72 0.23 -7.46 8.86
C VAL A 72 -0.89 -8.39 8.41
N GLU A 73 -0.56 -9.57 7.89
CA GLU A 73 -1.52 -10.61 7.50
C GLU A 73 -2.26 -11.16 8.72
N GLU A 74 -1.55 -11.50 9.80
CA GLU A 74 -2.16 -11.94 11.05
C GLU A 74 -3.09 -10.87 11.63
N ALA A 75 -2.67 -9.61 11.62
CA ALA A 75 -3.51 -8.49 12.04
C ALA A 75 -4.75 -8.33 11.15
N ALA A 76 -4.64 -8.59 9.84
CA ALA A 76 -5.77 -8.53 8.92
C ALA A 76 -6.77 -9.67 9.13
N GLU A 77 -6.30 -10.89 9.42
CA GLU A 77 -7.15 -12.08 9.60
C GLU A 77 -7.79 -12.14 11.00
N ASN A 78 -7.01 -11.84 12.05
CA ASN A 78 -7.44 -11.97 13.44
C ASN A 78 -7.89 -10.64 14.06
N GLY A 79 -7.76 -9.54 13.32
CA GLY A 79 -8.08 -8.20 13.80
C GLY A 79 -9.56 -8.00 14.08
N ASN A 80 -9.93 -7.89 15.35
CA ASN A 80 -11.21 -7.30 15.75
C ASN A 80 -11.18 -5.78 15.55
N PHE A 81 -11.18 -5.37 14.28
CA PHE A 81 -11.18 -3.97 13.90
C PHE A 81 -12.49 -3.29 14.29
N SER A 82 -12.40 -2.10 14.87
CA SER A 82 -13.59 -1.26 15.05
C SER A 82 -14.23 -0.95 13.69
N ARG A 83 -15.52 -0.63 13.67
CA ARG A 83 -16.23 -0.23 12.44
C ARG A 83 -15.50 0.89 11.68
N THR A 84 -14.92 1.83 12.40
CA THR A 84 -14.13 2.93 11.81
C THR A 84 -12.83 2.42 11.19
N ALA A 85 -12.12 1.50 11.85
CA ALA A 85 -10.91 0.91 11.30
C ALA A 85 -11.20 0.08 10.05
N GLN A 86 -12.28 -0.70 10.03
CA GLN A 86 -12.73 -1.43 8.84
C GLN A 86 -13.00 -0.50 7.66
N LEU A 87 -13.66 0.63 7.91
CA LEU A 87 -13.92 1.65 6.88
C LEU A 87 -12.60 2.19 6.29
N TRP A 88 -11.59 2.44 7.13
CA TRP A 88 -10.28 2.92 6.65
C TRP A 88 -9.52 1.86 5.86
N LEU A 89 -9.62 0.58 6.23
CA LEU A 89 -9.04 -0.53 5.46
C LEU A 89 -9.70 -0.65 4.09
N GLN A 90 -11.04 -0.56 4.03
CA GLN A 90 -11.78 -0.54 2.77
C GLN A 90 -11.40 0.67 1.90
N TYR A 91 -11.28 1.86 2.50
CA TYR A 91 -10.82 3.05 1.78
C TYR A 91 -9.41 2.85 1.19
N ILE A 92 -8.50 2.29 1.98
CA ILE A 92 -7.15 1.96 1.55
C ILE A 92 -7.18 1.05 0.33
N GLU A 93 -7.99 0.00 0.36
CA GLU A 93 -8.17 -0.95 -0.74
C GLU A 93 -8.69 -0.25 -2.00
N GLN A 94 -9.68 0.62 -1.88
CA GLN A 94 -10.19 1.40 -3.01
C GLN A 94 -9.11 2.29 -3.64
N VAL A 95 -8.27 2.95 -2.84
CA VAL A 95 -7.15 3.75 -3.37
C VAL A 95 -6.09 2.86 -4.05
N LYS A 96 -5.88 1.61 -3.60
CA LYS A 96 -5.01 0.66 -4.32
C LYS A 96 -5.54 0.38 -5.73
N PHE A 97 -6.84 0.15 -5.89
CA PHE A 97 -7.42 -0.03 -7.22
C PHE A 97 -7.25 1.22 -8.08
N ILE A 98 -7.28 2.44 -7.51
CA ILE A 98 -7.01 3.67 -8.28
C ILE A 98 -5.57 3.67 -8.80
N LEU A 99 -4.60 3.29 -7.98
CA LEU A 99 -3.20 3.19 -8.39
C LEU A 99 -3.00 2.13 -9.49
N LEU A 100 -3.64 0.96 -9.35
CA LEU A 100 -3.61 -0.10 -10.36
C LEU A 100 -4.29 0.32 -11.66
N TYR A 101 -5.41 1.03 -11.58
CA TYR A 101 -6.08 1.58 -12.75
C TYR A 101 -5.19 2.57 -13.51
N ILE A 102 -4.49 3.47 -12.80
CA ILE A 102 -3.53 4.40 -13.41
C ILE A 102 -2.36 3.64 -14.05
N GLN A 103 -1.87 2.59 -13.40
CA GLN A 103 -0.84 1.72 -13.97
C GLN A 103 -1.32 1.05 -15.25
N ALA A 104 -2.49 0.43 -15.23
CA ALA A 104 -3.12 -0.25 -16.36
C ALA A 104 -3.26 0.69 -17.57
N ASP A 105 -3.74 1.92 -17.34
CA ASP A 105 -3.87 2.96 -18.36
C ASP A 105 -2.51 3.36 -18.96
N ARG A 106 -1.46 3.45 -18.14
CA ARG A 106 -0.09 3.79 -18.60
C ARG A 106 0.56 2.70 -19.44
N VAL A 107 0.28 1.43 -19.14
CA VAL A 107 0.89 0.28 -19.84
C VAL A 107 0.00 -0.30 -20.93
N GLY A 108 -1.24 0.19 -21.06
CA GLY A 108 -2.22 -0.32 -22.02
C GLY A 108 -2.79 -1.70 -21.67
N ASP A 109 -2.75 -2.10 -20.40
CA ASP A 109 -3.28 -3.39 -19.94
C ASP A 109 -4.80 -3.30 -19.74
N TRP A 110 -5.54 -3.75 -20.75
CA TRP A 110 -7.01 -3.68 -20.76
C TRP A 110 -7.67 -4.64 -19.76
N GLU A 111 -7.07 -5.79 -19.51
CA GLU A 111 -7.61 -6.77 -18.57
C GLU A 111 -7.52 -6.23 -17.14
N LEU A 112 -6.36 -5.68 -16.78
CA LEU A 112 -6.17 -5.02 -15.49
C LEU A 112 -7.08 -3.80 -15.33
N HIS A 113 -7.30 -3.04 -16.41
CA HIS A 113 -8.22 -1.91 -16.40
C HIS A 113 -9.66 -2.32 -16.05
N LEU A 114 -10.19 -3.35 -16.73
CA LEU A 114 -11.52 -3.90 -16.46
C LEU A 114 -11.63 -4.52 -15.06
N TYR A 115 -10.57 -5.21 -14.62
CA TYR A 115 -10.49 -5.74 -13.26
C TYR A 115 -10.61 -4.63 -12.22
N CYS A 116 -9.88 -3.52 -12.37
CA CYS A 116 -9.95 -2.39 -11.44
C CYS A 116 -11.35 -1.78 -11.39
N ILE A 117 -12.01 -1.59 -12.54
CA ILE A 117 -13.39 -1.07 -12.58
C ILE A 117 -14.33 -2.02 -11.83
N LYS A 118 -14.22 -3.33 -12.08
CA LYS A 118 -15.06 -4.34 -11.41
C LYS A 118 -14.85 -4.32 -9.89
N SER A 119 -13.61 -4.23 -9.44
CA SER A 119 -13.26 -4.29 -8.01
C SER A 119 -13.54 -2.99 -7.25
N MET A 120 -13.70 -1.87 -7.96
CA MET A 120 -14.15 -0.60 -7.36
C MET A 120 -15.66 -0.52 -7.16
N MET A 121 -16.44 -1.40 -7.79
CA MET A 121 -17.88 -1.43 -7.60
C MET A 121 -18.24 -2.13 -6.27
N PRO A 122 -19.20 -1.59 -5.50
CA PRO A 122 -19.67 -2.20 -4.26
C PRO A 122 -20.46 -3.50 -4.48
#